data_AF-A0A2E6LV30-F1
#
_entry.id   AF-A0A2E6LV30-F1
#
_cell.length_a   1.000
_cell.length_b   1.000
_cell.length_c   1.000
_cell.angle_alpha   90.00
_cell.angle_beta   90.00
_cell.angle_gamma   90.00
#
_symmetry.space_group_name_H-M   'P 1'
#
loop_
_entity.id
_entity.type
_entity.pdbx_description
1 polymer ?
#
loop_
_entity_poly.entity_id
_entity_poly.type
_entity_poly.pdbx_seq_one_letter_code
_entity_poly.pdbx_strand_id
1 'polypeptide(L)'
;MDTQKKINFQVFALKQADTQADANVREALKALPRLAKLASKETGWPVLGTLTVRATNADRFKRINAQVDRDNNNTNLNQINGNPLDGHISSQMEQSQAMAEDGHAFFSTATATMPDQIVLNIDNIRQRKMTADDIKSTLLHELIHYAQSQNNHELFKTIGVLQASASKAEYVFGRNSKEARKLNNAVDLRLQRLEGQATYIQEKFDKQQPNSALNTNLRQAKFRHNHSTPESAQQALFYAKYVKGSESYEQAHKQGQKASVFLNPKLSQGEMRTMDKIENHSISQSKLLKIKEVSARIKQWFSDFNSAKSYDMRSNYYDDGLLSPHHTTEYFHQLAKDACADLDRRYNLKSLGF
;
A
#
# COMPACT_ATOMS: atom_id res chain seq x y z
N MET A 1 12.49 30.25 -25.40
CA MET A 1 11.86 29.14 -26.14
C MET A 1 11.34 28.15 -25.11
N ASP A 2 10.07 28.27 -24.72
CA ASP A 2 9.42 27.31 -23.81
C ASP A 2 9.07 26.05 -24.58
N THR A 3 9.87 25.00 -24.43
CA THR A 3 9.43 23.64 -24.74
C THR A 3 8.30 23.30 -23.77
N GLN A 4 7.05 23.60 -24.15
CA GLN A 4 5.87 23.03 -23.50
C GLN A 4 6.11 21.53 -23.39
N LYS A 5 6.35 21.03 -22.16
CA LYS A 5 6.44 19.61 -21.88
C LYS A 5 5.11 18.99 -22.32
N LYS A 6 5.05 18.35 -23.48
CA LYS A 6 3.83 17.71 -23.97
C LYS A 6 3.61 16.41 -23.19
N ILE A 7 2.35 16.03 -23.00
CA ILE A 7 2.02 14.66 -22.58
C ILE A 7 2.21 13.70 -23.75
N ASN A 8 2.86 12.58 -23.48
CA ASN A 8 3.00 11.45 -24.39
C ASN A 8 2.25 10.25 -23.81
N PHE A 9 1.43 9.59 -24.61
CA PHE A 9 0.73 8.38 -24.21
C PHE A 9 1.37 7.16 -24.83
N GLN A 10 1.75 6.19 -24.00
CA GLN A 10 2.14 4.85 -24.46
C GLN A 10 0.95 3.91 -24.30
N VAL A 11 0.22 3.70 -25.40
CA VAL A 11 -1.02 2.92 -25.38
C VAL A 11 -0.75 1.47 -25.73
N PHE A 12 -0.99 0.59 -24.77
CA PHE A 12 -0.94 -0.87 -24.95
C PHE A 12 -2.37 -1.40 -24.94
N ALA A 13 -3.03 -1.30 -26.10
CA ALA A 13 -4.35 -1.87 -26.34
C ALA A 13 -4.26 -3.32 -26.84
N LEU A 14 -5.34 -4.09 -26.69
CA LEU A 14 -5.45 -5.44 -27.25
C LEU A 14 -5.32 -5.38 -28.79
N LYS A 15 -4.47 -6.25 -29.34
CA LYS A 15 -4.04 -6.23 -30.76
C LYS A 15 -5.18 -6.48 -31.76
N GLN A 16 -6.29 -7.11 -31.37
CA GLN A 16 -7.44 -7.37 -32.25
C GLN A 16 -8.75 -6.82 -31.66
N ALA A 17 -9.63 -6.38 -32.55
CA ALA A 17 -10.97 -5.87 -32.20
C ALA A 17 -11.96 -7.00 -32.45
N ASP A 18 -12.13 -7.86 -31.46
CA ASP A 18 -13.01 -9.03 -31.60
C ASP A 18 -14.37 -8.81 -30.92
N THR A 19 -14.53 -7.67 -30.22
CA THR A 19 -15.79 -7.29 -29.56
C THR A 19 -16.10 -5.80 -29.68
N GLN A 20 -17.39 -5.43 -29.57
CA GLN A 20 -17.84 -4.03 -29.53
C GLN A 20 -17.20 -3.24 -28.37
N ALA A 21 -16.92 -3.89 -27.23
CA ALA A 21 -16.23 -3.26 -26.12
C ALA A 21 -14.80 -2.86 -26.47
N ASP A 22 -14.08 -3.69 -27.25
CA ASP A 22 -12.73 -3.35 -27.72
C ASP A 22 -12.76 -2.15 -28.68
N ALA A 23 -13.81 -2.06 -29.51
CA ALA A 23 -14.05 -0.90 -30.36
C ALA A 23 -14.33 0.37 -29.54
N ASN A 24 -15.18 0.28 -28.51
CA ASN A 24 -15.48 1.40 -27.60
C ASN A 24 -14.23 1.88 -26.85
N VAL A 25 -13.38 0.96 -26.39
CA VAL A 25 -12.09 1.28 -25.75
C VAL A 25 -11.18 2.00 -26.73
N ARG A 26 -10.99 1.48 -27.95
CA ARG A 26 -10.17 2.13 -28.97
C ARG A 26 -10.67 3.53 -29.31
N GLU A 27 -11.98 3.71 -29.41
CA GLU A 27 -12.58 5.01 -29.68
C GLU A 27 -12.36 6.00 -28.52
N ALA A 28 -12.56 5.57 -27.28
CA ALA A 28 -12.29 6.40 -26.11
C ALA A 28 -10.82 6.82 -26.00
N LEU A 29 -9.89 5.92 -26.32
CA LEU A 29 -8.44 6.20 -26.26
C LEU A 29 -8.01 7.30 -27.24
N LYS A 30 -8.71 7.51 -28.36
CA LYS A 30 -8.46 8.64 -29.27
C LYS A 30 -8.69 10.00 -28.59
N ALA A 31 -9.52 10.04 -27.56
CA ALA A 31 -9.82 11.27 -26.83
C ALA A 31 -8.76 11.64 -25.78
N LEU A 32 -7.81 10.76 -25.46
CA LEU A 32 -6.81 10.97 -24.39
C LEU A 32 -6.13 12.37 -24.42
N PRO A 33 -5.64 12.90 -25.56
CA PRO A 33 -5.05 14.24 -25.58
C PRO A 33 -6.03 15.36 -25.23
N ARG A 34 -7.30 15.22 -25.64
CA ARG A 34 -8.36 16.20 -25.30
C ARG A 34 -8.77 16.08 -23.83
N LEU A 35 -8.89 14.86 -23.33
CA LEU A 35 -9.21 14.59 -21.92
C LEU A 35 -8.10 15.09 -20.98
N ALA A 36 -6.81 14.94 -21.34
CA ALA A 36 -5.71 15.47 -20.54
C ALA A 36 -5.70 17.01 -20.49
N LYS A 37 -6.04 17.68 -21.59
CA LYS A 37 -6.24 19.14 -21.61
C LYS A 37 -7.43 19.55 -20.72
N LEU A 38 -8.51 18.78 -20.76
CA LEU A 38 -9.68 19.03 -19.91
C LEU A 38 -9.34 18.83 -18.43
N ALA A 39 -8.69 17.72 -18.06
CA ALA A 39 -8.19 17.47 -16.72
C ALA A 39 -7.29 18.62 -16.26
N SER A 40 -6.39 19.10 -17.14
CA SER A 40 -5.52 20.23 -16.81
C SER A 40 -6.29 21.52 -16.51
N LYS A 41 -7.31 21.80 -17.33
CA LYS A 41 -8.17 22.97 -17.19
C LYS A 41 -9.00 22.92 -15.90
N GLU A 42 -9.65 21.79 -15.63
CA GLU A 42 -10.59 21.64 -14.51
C GLU A 42 -9.88 21.54 -13.15
N THR A 43 -8.66 21.00 -13.12
CA THR A 43 -7.84 20.93 -11.90
C THR A 43 -6.99 22.18 -11.68
N GLY A 44 -6.69 22.93 -12.74
CA GLY A 44 -5.68 24.00 -12.74
C GLY A 44 -4.24 23.49 -12.71
N TRP A 45 -4.02 22.18 -12.89
CA TRP A 45 -2.72 21.54 -12.84
C TRP A 45 -2.33 20.96 -14.20
N PRO A 46 -1.10 21.17 -14.67
CA PRO A 46 -0.70 20.63 -15.96
C PRO A 46 -0.58 19.10 -15.90
N VAL A 47 -1.10 18.42 -16.93
CA VAL A 47 -0.90 16.98 -17.16
C VAL A 47 0.21 16.81 -18.20
N LEU A 48 1.39 16.36 -17.77
CA LEU A 48 2.63 16.34 -18.56
C LEU A 48 3.32 14.98 -18.50
N GLY A 49 4.41 14.79 -19.25
CA GLY A 49 5.26 13.59 -19.12
C GLY A 49 4.78 12.41 -19.96
N THR A 50 5.12 11.19 -19.53
CA THR A 50 4.74 9.96 -20.24
C THR A 50 3.82 9.12 -19.38
N LEU A 51 2.62 8.85 -19.88
CA LEU A 51 1.63 8.00 -19.20
C LEU A 51 1.36 6.75 -20.02
N THR A 52 1.51 5.59 -19.37
CA THR A 52 1.13 4.31 -19.98
C THR A 52 -0.38 4.10 -19.86
N VAL A 53 -1.06 3.68 -20.92
CA VAL A 53 -2.47 3.26 -20.84
C VAL A 53 -2.58 1.82 -21.29
N ARG A 54 -2.97 0.93 -20.38
CA ARG A 54 -2.97 -0.52 -20.60
C ARG A 54 -4.40 -1.08 -20.52
N ALA A 55 -4.85 -1.69 -21.60
CA ALA A 55 -6.07 -2.51 -21.60
C ALA A 55 -5.71 -3.96 -21.26
N THR A 56 -6.36 -4.56 -20.26
CA THR A 56 -6.06 -5.92 -19.81
C THR A 56 -7.31 -6.68 -19.35
N ASN A 57 -7.22 -8.00 -19.23
CA ASN A 57 -8.26 -8.85 -18.64
C ASN A 57 -8.31 -8.71 -17.11
N ALA A 58 -9.40 -9.20 -16.50
CA ALA A 58 -9.67 -9.07 -15.06
C ALA A 58 -8.56 -9.67 -14.18
N ASP A 59 -8.04 -10.86 -14.52
CA ASP A 59 -6.98 -11.51 -13.76
C ASP A 59 -5.71 -10.67 -13.68
N ARG A 60 -5.29 -10.12 -14.82
CA ARG A 60 -4.10 -9.29 -14.88
C ARG A 60 -4.35 -7.90 -14.29
N PHE A 61 -5.55 -7.36 -14.38
CA PHE A 61 -5.95 -6.15 -13.67
C PHE A 61 -5.77 -6.32 -12.14
N LYS A 62 -6.33 -7.40 -11.57
CA LYS A 62 -6.17 -7.75 -10.15
C LYS A 62 -4.70 -7.91 -9.75
N ARG A 63 -3.91 -8.62 -10.56
CA ARG A 63 -2.48 -8.81 -10.29
C ARG A 63 -1.69 -7.50 -10.31
N ILE A 64 -1.97 -6.60 -11.26
CA ILE A 64 -1.30 -5.29 -11.31
C ILE A 64 -1.67 -4.47 -10.07
N ASN A 65 -2.95 -4.41 -9.70
CA ASN A 65 -3.39 -3.69 -8.51
C ASN A 65 -2.70 -4.20 -7.23
N ALA A 66 -2.69 -5.52 -7.02
CA ALA A 66 -2.01 -6.14 -5.88
C ALA A 66 -0.48 -5.88 -5.88
N GLN A 67 0.15 -5.81 -7.05
CA GLN A 67 1.57 -5.49 -7.15
C GLN A 67 1.84 -4.02 -6.81
N VAL A 68 0.98 -3.09 -7.25
CA VAL A 68 1.08 -1.66 -6.90
C VAL A 68 0.98 -1.48 -5.38
N ASP A 69 -0.01 -2.10 -4.74
CA ASP A 69 -0.17 -2.03 -3.27
C ASP A 69 1.06 -2.58 -2.54
N ARG A 70 1.58 -3.72 -3.01
CA ARG A 70 2.78 -4.33 -2.44
C ARG A 70 4.01 -3.44 -2.60
N ASP A 71 4.24 -2.92 -3.81
CA ASP A 71 5.39 -2.04 -4.10
C ASP A 71 5.31 -0.75 -3.27
N ASN A 72 4.12 -0.15 -3.16
CA ASN A 72 3.89 1.03 -2.34
C ASN A 72 4.16 0.75 -0.86
N ASN A 73 3.64 -0.36 -0.33
CA ASN A 73 3.90 -0.76 1.05
C ASN A 73 5.39 -1.01 1.28
N ASN A 74 6.05 -1.80 0.42
CA ASN A 74 7.48 -2.11 0.58
C ASN A 74 8.35 -0.86 0.51
N THR A 75 8.08 0.05 -0.42
CA THR A 75 8.82 1.31 -0.57
C THR A 75 8.73 2.17 0.68
N ASN A 76 7.56 2.24 1.31
CA ASN A 76 7.32 3.11 2.46
C ASN A 76 7.59 2.43 3.81
N LEU A 77 7.50 1.10 3.92
CA LEU A 77 7.88 0.33 5.11
C LEU A 77 9.38 0.48 5.42
N ASN A 78 10.21 0.49 4.37
CA ASN A 78 11.65 0.76 4.49
C ASN A 78 11.93 2.16 5.07
N GLN A 79 11.05 3.14 4.85
CA GLN A 79 11.20 4.51 5.37
C GLN A 79 10.82 4.64 6.85
N ILE A 80 10.10 3.67 7.41
CA ILE A 80 9.70 3.65 8.82
C ILE A 80 10.43 2.56 9.63
N ASN A 81 11.65 2.19 9.21
CA ASN A 81 12.51 1.19 9.85
C ASN A 81 11.80 -0.16 10.12
N GLY A 82 10.84 -0.53 9.27
CA GLY A 82 10.09 -1.76 9.41
C GLY A 82 10.71 -2.91 8.61
N ASN A 83 10.85 -4.09 9.22
CA ASN A 83 11.02 -5.32 8.44
C ASN A 83 9.82 -5.49 7.48
N PRO A 84 10.05 -6.06 6.27
CA PRO A 84 8.98 -6.46 5.37
C PRO A 84 7.90 -7.26 6.12
N LEU A 85 6.64 -6.92 5.86
CA LEU A 85 5.50 -7.61 6.45
C LEU A 85 5.17 -8.86 5.62
N ASP A 86 6.09 -9.82 5.59
CA ASP A 86 5.95 -11.02 4.77
C ASP A 86 4.61 -11.73 5.05
N GLY A 87 3.79 -11.85 4.01
CA GLY A 87 2.49 -12.53 4.06
C GLY A 87 1.35 -11.79 4.79
N HIS A 88 1.58 -10.59 5.34
CA HIS A 88 0.50 -9.83 5.97
C HIS A 88 -0.34 -9.10 4.91
N ILE A 89 -1.65 -9.40 4.89
CA ILE A 89 -2.63 -8.64 4.13
C ILE A 89 -3.27 -7.65 5.09
N SER A 90 -3.05 -6.36 4.88
CA SER A 90 -3.69 -5.32 5.68
C SER A 90 -5.12 -5.07 5.22
N SER A 91 -5.93 -4.46 6.09
CA SER A 91 -7.30 -4.09 5.75
C SER A 91 -7.41 -3.22 4.48
N GLN A 92 -6.42 -2.36 4.25
CA GLN A 92 -6.34 -1.52 3.05
C GLN A 92 -6.07 -2.34 1.79
N MET A 93 -5.20 -3.36 1.88
CA MET A 93 -4.94 -4.27 0.76
C MET A 93 -6.18 -5.12 0.45
N GLU A 94 -6.88 -5.63 1.46
CA GLU A 94 -8.14 -6.36 1.26
C GLU A 94 -9.20 -5.48 0.58
N GLN A 95 -9.32 -4.23 1.04
CA GLN A 95 -10.27 -3.26 0.46
C GLN A 95 -9.93 -2.93 -1.00
N SER A 96 -8.65 -2.68 -1.29
CA SER A 96 -8.15 -2.45 -2.65
C SER A 96 -8.40 -3.66 -3.56
N GLN A 97 -8.17 -4.87 -3.05
CA GLN A 97 -8.47 -6.11 -3.79
C GLN A 97 -9.97 -6.26 -4.08
N ALA A 98 -10.82 -6.03 -3.07
CA ALA A 98 -12.27 -6.04 -3.23
C ALA A 98 -12.73 -5.03 -4.28
N MET A 99 -12.13 -3.83 -4.32
CA MET A 99 -12.43 -2.85 -5.37
C MET A 99 -11.97 -3.31 -6.75
N ALA A 100 -10.81 -3.96 -6.85
CA ALA A 100 -10.28 -4.42 -8.13
C ALA A 100 -11.14 -5.53 -8.76
N GLU A 101 -11.99 -6.19 -8.00
CA GLU A 101 -12.93 -7.19 -8.52
C GLU A 101 -13.98 -6.57 -9.43
N ASP A 102 -14.53 -5.43 -9.02
CA ASP A 102 -15.58 -4.73 -9.75
C ASP A 102 -15.06 -3.49 -10.51
N GLY A 103 -13.80 -3.13 -10.28
CA GLY A 103 -13.12 -1.99 -10.89
C GLY A 103 -12.98 -2.15 -12.41
N HIS A 104 -13.24 -1.08 -13.14
CA HIS A 104 -13.12 -1.04 -14.60
C HIS A 104 -11.90 -0.23 -15.06
N ALA A 105 -11.35 0.62 -14.18
CA ALA A 105 -10.06 1.27 -14.36
C ALA A 105 -9.44 1.63 -13.00
N PHE A 106 -8.13 1.91 -13.01
CA PHE A 106 -7.45 2.70 -11.98
C PHE A 106 -6.21 3.37 -12.56
N PHE A 107 -5.83 4.50 -11.98
CA PHE A 107 -4.51 5.11 -12.11
C PHE A 107 -3.57 4.59 -11.01
N SER A 108 -2.31 4.37 -11.38
CA SER A 108 -1.23 4.06 -10.44
C SER A 108 0.01 4.88 -10.77
N THR A 109 0.67 5.35 -9.71
CA THR A 109 1.96 6.05 -9.80
C THR A 109 3.11 5.09 -10.07
N ALA A 110 4.19 5.60 -10.62
CA ALA A 110 5.40 4.83 -10.88
C ALA A 110 5.96 4.21 -9.59
N THR A 111 6.20 2.90 -9.65
CA THR A 111 6.95 2.13 -8.65
C THR A 111 8.32 1.73 -9.22
N ALA A 112 9.15 1.07 -8.41
CA ALA A 112 10.44 0.54 -8.86
C ALA A 112 10.31 -0.40 -10.08
N THR A 113 9.14 -1.03 -10.27
CA THR A 113 8.92 -2.04 -11.32
C THR A 113 7.85 -1.66 -12.34
N MET A 114 7.10 -0.57 -12.12
CA MET A 114 6.01 -0.14 -13.00
C MET A 114 6.07 1.37 -13.25
N PRO A 115 5.97 1.86 -14.50
CA PRO A 115 5.84 3.29 -14.78
C PRO A 115 4.42 3.79 -14.42
N ASP A 116 4.25 5.11 -14.40
CA ASP A 116 2.91 5.73 -14.29
C ASP A 116 1.97 5.12 -15.34
N GLN A 117 0.83 4.61 -14.89
CA GLN A 117 -0.10 3.94 -15.77
C GLN A 117 -1.56 4.08 -15.36
N ILE A 118 -2.43 4.17 -16.37
CA ILE A 118 -3.86 3.87 -16.28
C ILE A 118 -4.06 2.45 -16.77
N VAL A 119 -4.70 1.62 -15.95
CA VAL A 119 -5.03 0.24 -16.30
C VAL A 119 -6.54 0.13 -16.48
N LEU A 120 -6.99 -0.43 -17.60
CA LEU A 120 -8.40 -0.68 -17.92
C LEU A 120 -8.68 -2.18 -17.84
N ASN A 121 -9.75 -2.56 -17.13
CA ASN A 121 -10.24 -3.93 -17.08
C ASN A 121 -11.28 -4.15 -18.19
N ILE A 122 -10.86 -4.80 -19.28
CA ILE A 122 -11.67 -5.03 -20.48
C ILE A 122 -12.84 -5.96 -20.20
N ASP A 123 -12.68 -6.94 -19.32
CA ASP A 123 -13.77 -7.87 -19.01
C ASP A 123 -14.89 -7.16 -18.24
N ASN A 124 -14.54 -6.30 -17.28
CA ASN A 124 -15.53 -5.49 -16.56
C ASN A 124 -16.19 -4.44 -17.48
N ILE A 125 -15.42 -3.82 -18.39
CA ILE A 125 -15.96 -2.91 -19.42
C ILE A 125 -16.99 -3.65 -20.31
N ARG A 126 -16.69 -4.88 -20.73
CA ARG A 126 -17.59 -5.75 -21.51
C ARG A 126 -18.84 -6.12 -20.72
N GLN A 127 -18.67 -6.64 -19.51
CA GLN A 127 -19.77 -7.06 -18.64
C GLN A 127 -20.74 -5.93 -18.35
N ARG A 128 -20.21 -4.71 -18.13
CA ARG A 128 -20.99 -3.50 -17.86
C ARG A 128 -21.52 -2.83 -19.13
N LYS A 129 -21.19 -3.36 -20.31
CA LYS A 129 -21.60 -2.83 -21.62
C LYS A 129 -21.27 -1.33 -21.78
N MET A 130 -20.10 -0.92 -21.31
CA MET A 130 -19.70 0.49 -21.32
C MET A 130 -19.55 1.01 -22.76
N THR A 131 -20.11 2.19 -23.00
CA THR A 131 -19.96 2.94 -24.25
C THR A 131 -18.59 3.63 -24.33
N ALA A 132 -18.24 4.18 -25.49
CA ALA A 132 -17.03 4.99 -25.61
C ALA A 132 -17.08 6.22 -24.69
N ASP A 133 -18.25 6.84 -24.48
CA ASP A 133 -18.39 8.02 -23.63
C ASP A 133 -18.26 7.67 -22.15
N ASP A 134 -18.80 6.52 -21.74
CA ASP A 134 -18.59 5.95 -20.40
C ASP A 134 -17.09 5.78 -20.11
N ILE A 135 -16.34 5.23 -21.06
CA ILE A 135 -14.89 5.01 -20.91
C ILE A 135 -14.13 6.34 -20.94
N LYS A 136 -14.55 7.33 -21.74
CA LYS A 136 -13.94 8.70 -21.72
C LYS A 136 -14.11 9.36 -20.36
N SER A 137 -15.28 9.20 -19.74
CA SER A 137 -15.57 9.69 -18.40
C SER A 137 -14.64 9.06 -17.36
N THR A 138 -14.48 7.73 -17.39
CA THR A 138 -13.49 7.03 -16.55
C THR A 138 -12.07 7.52 -16.81
N LEU A 139 -11.64 7.63 -18.07
CA LEU A 139 -10.29 8.10 -18.41
C LEU A 139 -10.04 9.53 -17.91
N LEU A 140 -11.06 10.40 -17.91
CA LEU A 140 -10.95 11.74 -17.33
C LEU A 140 -10.69 11.67 -15.82
N HIS A 141 -11.42 10.83 -15.10
CA HIS A 141 -11.23 10.59 -13.66
C HIS A 141 -9.79 10.17 -13.35
N GLU A 142 -9.29 9.16 -14.08
CA GLU A 142 -7.92 8.68 -13.89
C GLU A 142 -6.84 9.70 -14.29
N LEU A 143 -7.09 10.53 -15.31
CA LEU A 143 -6.19 11.62 -15.69
C LEU A 143 -6.16 12.74 -14.63
N ILE A 144 -7.24 12.94 -13.88
CA ILE A 144 -7.24 13.86 -12.73
C ILE A 144 -6.35 13.31 -11.62
N HIS A 145 -6.41 12.00 -11.32
CA HIS A 145 -5.48 11.37 -10.39
C HIS A 145 -4.03 11.49 -10.85
N TYR A 146 -3.77 11.36 -12.16
CA TYR A 146 -2.44 11.61 -12.69
C TYR A 146 -2.01 13.07 -12.45
N ALA A 147 -2.86 14.06 -12.76
CA ALA A 147 -2.59 15.47 -12.49
C ALA A 147 -2.32 15.73 -10.99
N GLN A 148 -3.14 15.16 -10.11
CA GLN A 148 -2.98 15.23 -8.66
C GLN A 148 -1.62 14.66 -8.24
N SER A 149 -1.22 13.51 -8.78
CA SER A 149 0.04 12.87 -8.45
C SER A 149 1.24 13.73 -8.82
N GLN A 150 1.20 14.41 -9.98
CA GLN A 150 2.28 15.28 -10.47
C GLN A 150 2.41 16.60 -9.72
N ASN A 151 1.35 17.03 -9.03
CA ASN A 151 1.30 18.36 -8.41
C ASN A 151 1.18 18.30 -6.89
N ASN A 152 0.94 17.11 -6.32
CA ASN A 152 0.80 16.87 -4.89
C ASN A 152 1.62 15.66 -4.45
N HIS A 153 2.89 15.57 -4.88
CA HIS A 153 3.79 14.46 -4.58
C HIS A 153 3.84 14.14 -3.07
N GLU A 154 3.88 15.18 -2.23
CA GLU A 154 3.87 15.04 -0.78
C GLU A 154 2.59 14.41 -0.24
N LEU A 155 1.43 14.65 -0.85
CA LEU A 155 0.18 13.99 -0.45
C LEU A 155 0.24 12.49 -0.74
N PHE A 156 0.68 12.11 -1.94
CA PHE A 156 0.81 10.69 -2.32
C PHE A 156 1.85 9.97 -1.46
N LYS A 157 2.98 10.63 -1.16
CA LYS A 157 3.97 10.13 -0.21
C LYS A 157 3.38 9.96 1.19
N THR A 158 2.67 10.96 1.71
CA THR A 158 1.99 10.88 3.01
C THR A 158 0.99 9.73 3.05
N ILE A 159 0.20 9.52 1.99
CA ILE A 159 -0.73 8.38 1.89
C ILE A 159 0.04 7.06 1.96
N GLY A 160 1.11 6.90 1.18
CA GLY A 160 1.93 5.69 1.19
C GLY A 160 2.56 5.40 2.56
N VAL A 161 3.07 6.43 3.24
CA VAL A 161 3.61 6.31 4.61
C VAL A 161 2.51 5.92 5.60
N LEU A 162 1.32 6.51 5.50
CA LEU A 162 0.19 6.16 6.36
C LEU A 162 -0.31 4.74 6.10
N GLN A 163 -0.37 4.29 4.86
CA GLN A 163 -0.75 2.91 4.48
C GLN A 163 0.25 1.89 5.02
N ALA A 164 1.55 2.14 4.86
CA ALA A 164 2.60 1.30 5.43
C ALA A 164 2.53 1.27 6.96
N SER A 165 2.35 2.44 7.59
CA SER A 165 2.22 2.57 9.04
C SER A 165 0.96 1.88 9.58
N ALA A 166 -0.17 1.99 8.88
CA ALA A 166 -1.41 1.32 9.24
C ALA A 166 -1.22 -0.20 9.18
N SER A 167 -0.67 -0.71 8.07
CA SER A 167 -0.35 -2.14 7.90
C SER A 167 0.60 -2.63 9.01
N LYS A 168 1.61 -1.83 9.38
CA LYS A 168 2.50 -2.17 10.49
C LYS A 168 1.77 -2.15 11.84
N ALA A 169 0.89 -1.20 12.07
CA ALA A 169 0.08 -1.14 13.30
C ALA A 169 -0.86 -2.34 13.42
N GLU A 170 -1.49 -2.77 12.32
CA GLU A 170 -2.32 -3.98 12.27
C GLU A 170 -1.51 -5.22 12.61
N TYR A 171 -0.30 -5.34 12.05
CA TYR A 171 0.62 -6.43 12.35
C TYR A 171 1.09 -6.44 13.81
N VAL A 172 1.44 -5.28 14.37
CA VAL A 172 2.03 -5.17 15.72
C VAL A 172 0.98 -5.21 16.84
N PHE A 173 -0.11 -4.47 16.68
CA PHE A 173 -1.11 -4.25 17.74
C PHE A 173 -2.45 -4.96 17.46
N GLY A 174 -2.59 -5.57 16.29
CA GLY A 174 -3.84 -6.17 15.82
C GLY A 174 -4.71 -5.18 15.04
N ARG A 175 -5.50 -5.75 14.11
CA ARG A 175 -6.34 -5.00 13.16
C ARG A 175 -7.32 -4.01 13.79
N ASN A 176 -7.88 -4.38 14.94
CA ASN A 176 -8.89 -3.57 15.64
C ASN A 176 -8.31 -2.63 16.70
N SER A 177 -6.98 -2.52 16.80
CA SER A 177 -6.33 -1.61 17.73
C SER A 177 -6.72 -0.15 17.47
N LYS A 178 -6.60 0.69 18.50
CA LYS A 178 -6.85 2.14 18.38
C LYS A 178 -5.85 2.77 17.41
N GLU A 179 -4.60 2.30 17.45
CA GLU A 179 -3.49 2.70 16.62
C GLU A 179 -3.77 2.41 15.14
N ALA A 180 -4.10 1.16 14.80
CA ALA A 180 -4.42 0.76 13.44
C ALA A 180 -5.64 1.51 12.89
N ARG A 181 -6.74 1.56 13.64
CA ARG A 181 -7.96 2.28 13.22
C ARG A 181 -7.71 3.77 12.96
N LYS A 182 -6.90 4.41 13.79
CA LYS A 182 -6.57 5.83 13.61
C LYS A 182 -5.79 6.08 12.32
N LEU A 183 -4.82 5.23 12.00
CA LEU A 183 -4.04 5.36 10.77
C LEU A 183 -4.86 4.98 9.53
N ASN A 184 -5.70 3.94 9.60
CA ASN A 184 -6.63 3.61 8.53
C ASN A 184 -7.62 4.75 8.24
N ASN A 185 -8.22 5.35 9.27
CA ASN A 185 -9.10 6.51 9.09
C ASN A 185 -8.36 7.71 8.47
N ALA A 186 -7.07 7.87 8.78
CA ALA A 186 -6.22 8.91 8.21
C ALA A 186 -5.90 8.67 6.72
N VAL A 187 -5.69 7.41 6.31
CA VAL A 187 -5.59 7.00 4.90
C VAL A 187 -6.90 7.29 4.19
N ASP A 188 -8.02 6.78 4.72
CA ASP A 188 -9.35 6.92 4.13
C ASP A 188 -9.73 8.38 3.88
N LEU A 189 -9.46 9.27 4.85
CA LEU A 189 -9.76 10.69 4.72
C LEU A 189 -9.00 11.35 3.55
N ARG A 190 -7.76 10.93 3.30
CA ARG A 190 -6.92 11.49 2.23
C ARG A 190 -7.31 10.91 0.87
N LEU A 191 -7.57 9.61 0.79
CA LEU A 191 -8.13 8.97 -0.42
C LEU A 191 -9.48 9.59 -0.78
N GLN A 192 -10.37 9.78 0.20
CA GLN A 192 -11.66 10.44 0.02
C GLN A 192 -11.54 11.84 -0.61
N ARG A 193 -10.47 12.59 -0.30
CA ARG A 193 -10.25 13.92 -0.89
C ARG A 193 -9.74 13.83 -2.33
N LEU A 194 -8.80 12.93 -2.62
CA LEU A 194 -8.34 12.71 -4.00
C LEU A 194 -9.50 12.34 -4.92
N GLU A 195 -10.30 11.38 -4.46
CA GLU A 195 -11.45 10.82 -5.19
C GLU A 195 -12.59 11.82 -5.27
N GLY A 196 -12.84 12.57 -4.21
CA GLY A 196 -13.85 13.62 -4.19
C GLY A 196 -13.67 14.67 -5.29
N GLN A 197 -12.44 15.17 -5.49
CA GLN A 197 -12.18 16.10 -6.58
C GLN A 197 -12.39 15.46 -7.97
N ALA A 198 -11.85 14.25 -8.16
CA ALA A 198 -11.93 13.56 -9.45
C ALA A 198 -13.39 13.22 -9.82
N THR A 199 -14.15 12.66 -8.88
CA THR A 199 -15.57 12.36 -9.03
C THR A 199 -16.39 13.62 -9.29
N TYR A 200 -16.16 14.73 -8.59
CA TYR A 200 -16.89 15.98 -8.84
C TYR A 200 -16.70 16.48 -10.28
N ILE A 201 -15.46 16.49 -10.78
CA ILE A 201 -15.15 16.94 -12.13
C ILE A 201 -15.72 15.97 -13.17
N GLN A 202 -15.64 14.66 -12.91
CA GLN A 202 -16.28 13.63 -13.74
C GLN A 202 -17.80 13.85 -13.83
N GLU A 203 -18.49 14.02 -12.70
CA GLU A 203 -19.94 14.28 -12.65
C GLU A 203 -20.31 15.58 -13.41
N LYS A 204 -19.45 16.61 -13.35
CA LYS A 204 -19.63 17.85 -14.12
C LYS A 204 -19.48 17.61 -15.62
N PHE A 205 -18.52 16.80 -16.04
CA PHE A 205 -18.31 16.42 -17.44
C PHE A 205 -19.48 15.58 -17.97
N ASP A 206 -19.95 14.60 -17.22
CA ASP A 206 -21.05 13.72 -17.60
C ASP A 206 -22.37 14.49 -17.80
N LYS A 207 -22.64 15.51 -16.97
CA LYS A 207 -23.81 16.39 -17.15
C LYS A 207 -23.80 17.16 -18.47
N GLN A 208 -22.63 17.36 -19.07
CA GLN A 208 -22.48 18.03 -20.36
C GLN A 208 -22.58 17.06 -21.55
N GLN A 209 -22.66 15.75 -21.29
CA GLN A 209 -22.80 14.70 -22.30
C GLN A 209 -24.13 13.96 -22.12
N PRO A 210 -25.22 14.39 -22.78
CA PRO A 210 -26.59 13.93 -22.49
C PRO A 210 -26.88 12.44 -22.78
N ASN A 211 -25.90 11.63 -23.17
CA ASN A 211 -26.08 10.22 -23.58
C ASN A 211 -25.24 9.18 -22.79
N SER A 212 -24.53 9.54 -21.70
CA SER A 212 -23.73 8.55 -20.97
C SER A 212 -24.58 7.70 -20.01
N ALA A 213 -24.56 6.37 -20.19
CA ALA A 213 -25.19 5.42 -19.27
C ALA A 213 -24.51 5.42 -17.89
N LEU A 214 -23.30 5.98 -17.77
CA LEU A 214 -22.56 6.18 -16.52
C LEU A 214 -23.26 7.07 -15.49
N ASN A 215 -24.13 7.99 -15.94
CA ASN A 215 -24.95 8.82 -15.06
C ASN A 215 -25.83 7.96 -14.13
N THR A 216 -26.05 6.69 -14.48
CA THR A 216 -26.79 5.70 -13.70
C THR A 216 -25.91 4.95 -12.70
N ASN A 217 -24.60 4.76 -12.90
CA ASN A 217 -23.78 3.89 -12.04
C ASN A 217 -23.17 4.59 -10.81
N LEU A 218 -22.75 5.85 -10.91
CA LEU A 218 -22.39 6.68 -9.74
C LEU A 218 -23.63 7.07 -8.92
N ARG A 219 -24.76 7.34 -9.61
CA ARG A 219 -26.07 7.43 -8.95
C ARG A 219 -26.48 6.09 -8.34
N GLN A 220 -26.24 4.94 -8.97
CA GLN A 220 -26.52 3.65 -8.37
C GLN A 220 -25.56 3.32 -7.23
N ALA A 221 -24.32 3.83 -7.17
CA ALA A 221 -23.51 3.76 -5.95
C ALA A 221 -24.11 4.61 -4.81
N LYS A 222 -24.79 5.73 -5.15
CA LYS A 222 -25.64 6.51 -4.21
C LYS A 222 -26.93 5.76 -3.81
N PHE A 223 -27.36 4.71 -4.53
CA PHE A 223 -28.66 4.03 -4.33
C PHE A 223 -28.62 2.51 -4.04
N ARG A 224 -27.52 1.81 -4.31
CA ARG A 224 -27.34 0.38 -4.04
C ARG A 224 -26.81 0.18 -2.63
N HIS A 225 -27.66 0.52 -1.67
CA HIS A 225 -27.49 0.17 -0.26
C HIS A 225 -27.85 -1.29 0.06
N ASN A 226 -28.18 -2.10 -0.94
CA ASN A 226 -28.60 -3.48 -0.75
C ASN A 226 -27.66 -4.40 -1.53
N HIS A 227 -26.95 -5.30 -0.86
CA HIS A 227 -26.87 -6.75 -1.15
C HIS A 227 -25.81 -7.47 -0.27
N SER A 228 -26.27 -8.06 0.84
CA SER A 228 -26.05 -9.45 1.32
C SER A 228 -24.66 -10.12 1.43
N THR A 229 -23.51 -9.49 1.20
CA THR A 229 -22.19 -10.07 1.59
C THR A 229 -21.31 -9.07 2.37
N PRO A 230 -20.39 -9.53 3.24
CA PRO A 230 -19.49 -8.63 3.97
C PRO A 230 -18.57 -7.79 3.06
N GLU A 231 -18.16 -8.35 1.91
CA GLU A 231 -17.33 -7.69 0.91
C GLU A 231 -18.06 -6.54 0.21
N SER A 232 -19.35 -6.72 -0.13
CA SER A 232 -20.17 -5.66 -0.73
C SER A 232 -20.47 -4.53 0.25
N ALA A 233 -20.54 -4.82 1.56
CA ALA A 233 -20.71 -3.80 2.59
C ALA A 233 -19.46 -2.92 2.76
N GLN A 234 -18.26 -3.51 2.69
CA GLN A 234 -17.00 -2.76 2.72
C GLN A 234 -16.84 -1.86 1.49
N GLN A 235 -17.17 -2.38 0.31
CA GLN A 235 -17.21 -1.60 -0.93
C GLN A 235 -18.24 -0.46 -0.83
N ALA A 236 -19.47 -0.72 -0.36
CA ALA A 236 -20.50 0.31 -0.23
C ALA A 236 -20.10 1.44 0.73
N LEU A 237 -19.53 1.09 1.90
CA LEU A 237 -19.00 2.08 2.84
C LEU A 237 -17.88 2.92 2.23
N PHE A 238 -17.06 2.32 1.38
CA PHE A 238 -15.99 3.01 0.68
C PHE A 238 -16.52 3.99 -0.37
N TYR A 239 -17.43 3.55 -1.25
CA TYR A 239 -18.08 4.42 -2.22
C TYR A 239 -18.85 5.57 -1.55
N ALA A 240 -19.51 5.32 -0.41
CA ALA A 240 -20.18 6.37 0.35
C ALA A 240 -19.21 7.47 0.85
N LYS A 241 -17.98 7.10 1.23
CA LYS A 241 -16.93 8.08 1.58
C LYS A 241 -16.61 8.95 0.36
N TYR A 242 -16.44 8.35 -0.82
CA TYR A 242 -16.12 9.09 -2.05
C TYR A 242 -17.21 10.08 -2.45
N VAL A 243 -18.48 9.67 -2.35
CA VAL A 243 -19.63 10.58 -2.55
C VAL A 243 -19.54 11.77 -1.60
N LYS A 244 -19.31 11.53 -0.30
CA LYS A 244 -19.14 12.60 0.68
C LYS A 244 -17.91 13.47 0.38
N GLY A 245 -16.86 12.89 -0.18
CA GLY A 245 -15.67 13.61 -0.64
C GLY A 245 -15.99 14.58 -1.77
N SER A 246 -16.78 14.13 -2.76
CA SER A 246 -17.25 14.94 -3.88
C SER A 246 -18.10 16.12 -3.42
N GLU A 247 -19.06 15.88 -2.51
CA GLU A 247 -19.89 16.94 -1.92
C GLU A 247 -19.04 17.98 -1.17
N SER A 248 -18.05 17.51 -0.39
CA SER A 248 -17.14 18.39 0.35
C SER A 248 -16.28 19.24 -0.60
N TYR A 249 -15.78 18.64 -1.69
CA TYR A 249 -15.02 19.37 -2.70
C TYR A 249 -15.91 20.36 -3.45
N GLU A 250 -17.14 19.99 -3.82
CA GLU A 250 -18.10 20.88 -4.47
C GLU A 250 -18.34 22.14 -3.64
N GLN A 251 -18.54 21.99 -2.33
CA GLN A 251 -18.72 23.12 -1.41
C GLN A 251 -17.48 24.02 -1.38
N ALA A 252 -16.28 23.44 -1.22
CA ALA A 252 -15.03 24.18 -1.22
C ALA A 252 -14.80 24.93 -2.56
N HIS A 253 -15.06 24.27 -3.68
CA HIS A 253 -14.94 24.82 -5.01
C HIS A 253 -15.94 25.97 -5.26
N LYS A 254 -17.20 25.83 -4.83
CA LYS A 254 -18.20 26.92 -4.87
C LYS A 254 -17.79 28.13 -4.03
N GLN A 255 -17.02 27.92 -2.96
CA GLN A 255 -16.46 28.98 -2.13
C GLN A 255 -15.15 29.58 -2.71
N GLY A 256 -14.74 29.17 -3.91
CA GLY A 256 -13.52 29.66 -4.55
C GLY A 256 -12.22 29.12 -3.94
N GLN A 257 -12.28 28.06 -3.12
CA GLN A 257 -11.07 27.44 -2.58
C GLN A 257 -10.31 26.71 -3.70
N LYS A 258 -8.99 26.91 -3.73
CA LYS A 258 -8.11 26.17 -4.66
C LYS A 258 -8.07 24.69 -4.29
N ALA A 259 -8.00 23.81 -5.29
CA ALA A 259 -7.89 22.37 -5.08
C ALA A 259 -6.73 21.96 -4.15
N SER A 260 -5.60 22.67 -4.22
CA SER A 260 -4.44 22.43 -3.36
C SER A 260 -4.71 22.67 -1.87
N VAL A 261 -5.71 23.49 -1.51
CA VAL A 261 -6.11 23.73 -0.12
C VAL A 261 -6.92 22.55 0.41
N PHE A 262 -7.77 21.98 -0.44
CA PHE A 262 -8.56 20.79 -0.12
C PHE A 262 -7.65 19.55 0.04
N LEU A 263 -6.66 19.42 -0.83
CA LEU A 263 -5.64 18.37 -0.80
C LEU A 263 -4.52 18.69 0.21
N ASN A 264 -4.83 18.73 1.51
CA ASN A 264 -3.84 18.98 2.57
C ASN A 264 -2.93 17.75 2.81
N PRO A 265 -1.61 17.83 2.55
CA PRO A 265 -0.68 16.71 2.70
C PRO A 265 -0.17 16.51 4.13
N LYS A 266 -0.43 17.45 5.05
CA LYS A 266 0.20 17.43 6.38
C LYS A 266 -0.36 16.33 7.28
N LEU A 267 0.52 15.71 8.05
CA LEU A 267 0.16 14.84 9.16
C LEU A 267 -0.29 15.67 10.37
N SER A 268 -1.30 15.17 11.09
CA SER A 268 -1.70 15.69 12.39
C SER A 268 -0.70 15.24 13.47
N GLN A 269 -0.60 16.01 14.57
CA GLN A 269 0.18 15.59 15.74
C GLN A 269 -0.26 14.22 16.27
N GLY A 270 -1.53 13.88 16.14
CA GLY A 270 -2.04 12.58 16.50
C GLY A 270 -1.43 11.46 15.66
N GLU A 271 -1.41 11.61 14.34
CA GLU A 271 -0.87 10.60 13.42
C GLU A 271 0.62 10.37 13.68
N MET A 272 1.40 11.46 13.83
CA MET A 272 2.84 11.39 14.14
C MET A 272 3.10 10.62 15.44
N ARG A 273 2.41 10.96 16.53
CA ARG A 273 2.54 10.23 17.81
C ARG A 273 2.18 8.74 17.70
N THR A 274 1.25 8.37 16.82
CA THR A 274 0.91 6.96 16.60
C THR A 274 2.02 6.24 15.84
N MET A 275 2.64 6.90 14.86
CA MET A 275 3.80 6.36 14.14
C MET A 275 5.00 6.16 15.07
N ASP A 276 5.31 7.12 15.94
CA ASP A 276 6.39 7.00 16.93
C ASP A 276 6.18 5.78 17.85
N LYS A 277 4.94 5.48 18.24
CA LYS A 277 4.61 4.30 19.05
C LYS A 277 4.90 2.99 18.31
N ILE A 278 4.61 2.93 17.01
CA ILE A 278 4.85 1.75 16.18
C ILE A 278 6.35 1.48 16.07
N GLU A 279 7.15 2.52 15.83
CA GLU A 279 8.60 2.41 15.70
C GLU A 279 9.23 1.93 17.02
N ASN A 280 8.88 2.55 18.14
CA ASN A 280 9.37 2.15 19.47
C ASN A 280 9.00 0.71 19.82
N HIS A 281 7.78 0.26 19.48
CA HIS A 281 7.38 -1.12 19.73
C HIS A 281 8.11 -2.12 18.83
N SER A 282 8.34 -1.76 17.56
CA SER A 282 9.07 -2.60 16.61
C SER A 282 10.53 -2.81 17.03
N ILE A 283 11.18 -1.75 17.54
CA ILE A 283 12.54 -1.84 18.12
C ILE A 283 12.55 -2.76 19.33
N SER A 284 11.55 -2.65 20.22
CA SER A 284 11.43 -3.51 21.40
C SER A 284 11.23 -4.98 21.02
N GLN A 285 10.37 -5.28 20.05
CA GLN A 285 10.15 -6.65 19.56
C GLN A 285 11.38 -7.24 18.88
N SER A 286 12.10 -6.46 18.06
CA SER A 286 13.36 -6.90 17.46
C SER A 286 14.41 -7.25 18.52
N LYS A 287 14.52 -6.42 19.57
CA LYS A 287 15.38 -6.71 20.73
C LYS A 287 14.95 -8.00 21.45
N LEU A 288 13.65 -8.17 21.71
CA LEU A 288 13.11 -9.38 22.34
C LEU A 288 13.34 -10.64 21.50
N LEU A 289 13.23 -10.55 20.17
CA LEU A 289 13.50 -11.67 19.27
C LEU A 289 14.98 -12.08 19.34
N LYS A 290 15.90 -11.10 19.29
CA LYS A 290 17.33 -11.34 19.48
C LYS A 290 17.64 -11.98 20.83
N ILE A 291 16.98 -11.53 21.90
CA ILE A 291 17.12 -12.14 23.24
C ILE A 291 16.64 -13.61 23.22
N LYS A 292 15.51 -13.91 22.55
CA LYS A 292 15.00 -15.28 22.41
C LYS A 292 15.95 -16.17 21.60
N GLU A 293 16.52 -15.66 20.51
CA GLU A 293 17.51 -16.38 19.71
C GLU A 293 18.78 -16.68 20.50
N VAL A 294 19.31 -15.69 21.23
CA VAL A 294 20.45 -15.87 22.12
C VAL A 294 20.11 -16.89 23.21
N SER A 295 18.92 -16.80 23.82
CA SER A 295 18.46 -17.76 24.83
C SER A 295 18.32 -19.18 24.28
N ALA A 296 17.77 -19.35 23.07
CA ALA A 296 17.66 -20.65 22.41
C ALA A 296 19.03 -21.27 22.10
N ARG A 297 20.00 -20.45 21.64
CA ARG A 297 21.37 -20.90 21.39
C ARG A 297 22.12 -21.27 22.67
N ILE A 298 21.92 -20.52 23.75
CA ILE A 298 22.44 -20.88 25.08
C ILE A 298 21.85 -22.22 25.54
N LYS A 299 20.54 -22.42 25.39
CA LYS A 299 19.88 -23.70 25.71
C LYS A 299 20.42 -24.86 24.88
N GLN A 300 20.64 -24.65 23.59
CA GLN A 300 21.25 -25.65 22.70
C GLN A 300 22.67 -25.99 23.16
N TRP A 301 23.49 -24.98 23.45
CA TRP A 301 24.85 -25.18 23.96
C TRP A 301 24.86 -25.97 25.28
N PHE A 302 23.94 -25.69 26.21
CA PHE A 302 23.80 -26.49 27.44
C PHE A 302 23.38 -27.94 27.14
N SER A 303 22.51 -28.16 26.15
CA SER A 303 22.12 -29.51 25.72
C SER A 303 23.32 -30.26 25.13
N ASP A 304 24.09 -29.61 24.26
CA ASP A 304 25.29 -30.16 23.62
C ASP A 304 26.41 -30.44 24.64
N PHE A 305 26.54 -29.58 25.66
CA PHE A 305 27.45 -29.79 26.78
C PHE A 305 27.05 -31.01 27.61
N ASN A 306 25.76 -31.18 27.90
CA ASN A 306 25.26 -32.32 28.67
C ASN A 306 25.35 -33.64 27.89
N SER A 307 25.20 -33.62 26.56
CA SER A 307 25.44 -34.78 25.71
C SER A 307 26.93 -35.09 25.54
N ALA A 308 27.81 -34.09 25.55
CA ALA A 308 29.26 -34.31 25.60
C ALA A 308 29.70 -34.94 26.94
N LYS A 309 29.13 -34.51 28.07
CA LYS A 309 29.35 -35.14 29.39
C LYS A 309 28.94 -36.62 29.43
N SER A 310 27.88 -36.99 28.72
CA SER A 310 27.44 -38.40 28.66
C SER A 310 28.32 -39.25 27.75
N TYR A 311 29.05 -38.64 26.82
CA TYR A 311 30.06 -39.29 25.99
C TYR A 311 31.39 -39.49 26.74
N ASP A 312 31.84 -38.50 27.50
CA ASP A 312 33.16 -38.54 28.17
C ASP A 312 33.13 -39.37 29.47
N MET A 313 32.02 -39.39 30.21
CA MET A 313 31.86 -40.29 31.37
C MET A 313 31.65 -41.76 30.99
N ARG A 314 31.37 -42.08 29.73
CA ARG A 314 31.29 -43.48 29.25
C ARG A 314 32.58 -43.99 28.65
N SER A 315 33.60 -43.14 28.44
CA SER A 315 34.76 -43.52 27.66
C SER A 315 36.06 -43.72 28.44
N ASN A 316 36.33 -43.12 29.61
CA ASN A 316 37.67 -43.25 30.21
C ASN A 316 37.71 -43.01 31.74
N TYR A 317 36.98 -43.79 32.55
CA TYR A 317 37.24 -43.83 34.00
C TYR A 317 36.99 -45.22 34.58
N TYR A 318 37.82 -46.17 34.18
CA TYR A 318 38.40 -47.19 35.05
C TYR A 318 39.75 -47.55 34.44
N ASP A 319 40.73 -46.66 34.59
CA ASP A 319 42.07 -47.02 35.05
C ASP A 319 42.95 -45.76 35.11
N ASP A 320 43.63 -45.63 36.24
CA ASP A 320 44.72 -44.71 36.56
C ASP A 320 44.40 -43.21 36.78
N GLY A 321 44.06 -42.91 38.05
CA GLY A 321 44.81 -41.93 38.86
C GLY A 321 44.86 -40.45 38.44
N LEU A 322 44.30 -39.60 39.32
CA LEU A 322 44.57 -38.17 39.49
C LEU A 322 43.94 -37.18 38.49
N LEU A 323 42.65 -36.88 38.71
CA LEU A 323 42.18 -35.50 38.64
C LEU A 323 41.33 -35.18 39.88
N SER A 324 41.84 -34.29 40.73
CA SER A 324 41.10 -33.76 41.89
C SER A 324 39.85 -32.99 41.41
N PRO A 325 38.68 -33.14 42.08
CA PRO A 325 37.43 -32.43 41.76
C PRO A 325 37.54 -30.90 41.65
N HIS A 326 38.60 -30.31 42.20
CA HIS A 326 38.87 -28.88 42.09
C HIS A 326 39.32 -28.46 40.68
N HIS A 327 40.08 -29.30 39.95
CA HIS A 327 40.60 -28.94 38.62
C HIS A 327 39.51 -28.97 37.54
N THR A 328 38.53 -29.86 37.67
CA THR A 328 37.37 -29.88 36.76
C THR A 328 36.50 -28.64 36.93
N THR A 329 36.30 -28.18 38.17
CA THR A 329 35.47 -27.01 38.48
C THR A 329 36.07 -25.70 37.95
N GLU A 330 37.38 -25.50 38.07
CA GLU A 330 38.08 -24.33 37.52
C GLU A 330 38.10 -24.33 35.98
N TYR A 331 38.34 -25.50 35.37
CA TYR A 331 38.29 -25.65 33.91
C TYR A 331 36.91 -25.28 33.34
N PHE A 332 35.83 -25.73 33.99
CA PHE A 332 34.47 -25.38 33.56
C PHE A 332 34.12 -23.91 33.83
N HIS A 333 34.64 -23.30 34.89
CA HIS A 333 34.48 -21.86 35.14
C HIS A 333 35.18 -21.03 34.07
N GLN A 334 36.37 -21.44 33.62
CA GLN A 334 37.11 -20.73 32.60
C GLN A 334 36.44 -20.87 31.22
N LEU A 335 35.97 -22.07 30.87
CA LEU A 335 35.18 -22.31 29.65
C LEU A 335 33.89 -21.48 29.61
N ALA A 336 33.20 -21.35 30.76
CA ALA A 336 32.01 -20.50 30.86
C ALA A 336 32.35 -19.01 30.70
N LYS A 337 33.47 -18.53 31.27
CA LYS A 337 33.94 -17.15 31.09
C LYS A 337 34.31 -16.86 29.64
N ASP A 338 35.01 -17.77 28.98
CA ASP A 338 35.45 -17.60 27.59
C ASP A 338 34.26 -17.64 26.62
N ALA A 339 33.28 -18.51 26.87
CA ALA A 339 32.03 -18.55 26.11
C ALA A 339 31.21 -17.25 26.28
N CYS A 340 31.11 -16.72 27.51
CA CYS A 340 30.46 -15.43 27.76
C CYS A 340 31.20 -14.26 27.06
N ALA A 341 32.53 -14.28 27.05
CA ALA A 341 33.34 -13.26 26.38
C ALA A 341 33.23 -13.33 24.84
N ASP A 342 33.15 -14.52 24.25
CA ASP A 342 32.93 -14.69 22.80
C ASP A 342 31.51 -14.26 22.39
N LEU A 343 30.50 -14.56 23.21
CA LEU A 343 29.13 -14.07 23.01
C LEU A 343 29.06 -12.53 23.11
N ASP A 344 29.70 -11.92 24.11
CA ASP A 344 29.76 -10.46 24.25
C ASP A 344 30.48 -9.82 23.05
N ARG A 345 31.59 -10.41 22.58
CA ARG A 345 32.36 -9.90 21.44
C ARG A 345 31.61 -10.01 20.11
N ARG A 346 30.87 -11.10 19.88
CA ARG A 346 30.14 -11.33 18.61
C ARG A 346 28.81 -10.59 18.51
N TYR A 347 28.15 -10.35 19.64
CA TYR A 347 26.81 -9.77 19.67
C TYR A 347 26.72 -8.43 20.39
N ASN A 348 27.85 -7.90 20.88
CA ASN A 348 27.99 -6.62 21.55
C ASN A 348 26.96 -6.46 22.69
N LEU A 349 26.87 -7.48 23.55
CA LEU A 349 25.83 -7.59 24.58
C LEU A 349 25.90 -6.43 25.59
N LYS A 350 27.10 -5.91 25.87
CA LYS A 350 27.30 -4.68 26.66
C LYS A 350 26.64 -3.42 26.06
N SER A 351 26.56 -3.31 24.74
CA SER A 351 25.85 -2.19 24.09
C SER A 351 24.32 -2.29 24.20
N LEU A 352 23.82 -3.46 24.62
CA LEU A 352 22.40 -3.75 24.84
C LEU A 352 21.99 -3.62 26.32
N GLY A 353 22.94 -3.32 27.23
CA GLY A 353 22.68 -3.06 28.65
C GLY A 353 22.51 -4.32 29.52
N PHE A 354 23.12 -5.45 29.13
CA PHE A 354 23.18 -6.68 29.91
C PHE A 354 24.50 -6.85 30.67
#